data_AF-A0A2V2DWK7-F1
#
_entry.id   AF-A0A2V2DWK7-F1
#
_cell.length_a   1.000
_cell.length_b   1.000
_cell.length_c   1.000
_cell.angle_alpha   90.00
_cell.angle_beta   90.00
_cell.angle_gamma   90.00
#
_symmetry.space_group_name_H-M   'P 1'
#
loop_
_entity.id
_entity.type
_entity.pdbx_description
1 polymer ?
#
loop_
_entity_poly.entity_id
_entity_poly.type
_entity_poly.pdbx_seq_one_letter_code
_entity_poly.pdbx_strand_id
1 'polypeptide(L)'
;MTEQEKMREAVYANGFAVDEARLFLDTHPSSKEAMDYFQKKMNMYQEALRRYEENYGPITPESGVMDGNWAWATYPWPWEGGM
;
A
#
# COMPACT_ATOMS: atom_id res chain seq x y z
N MET A 1 3.18 10.20 -16.91
CA MET A 1 3.19 9.50 -15.62
C MET A 1 4.55 9.70 -14.98
N THR A 2 4.62 10.45 -13.89
CA THR A 2 5.83 10.69 -13.10
C THR A 2 6.26 9.43 -12.35
N GLU A 3 7.50 9.38 -11.86
CA GLU A 3 7.95 8.26 -11.03
C GLU A 3 7.14 8.14 -9.73
N GLN A 4 6.77 9.28 -9.12
CA GLN A 4 5.90 9.31 -7.95
C GLN A 4 4.53 8.67 -8.25
N GLU A 5 3.92 8.99 -9.40
CA GLU A 5 2.63 8.41 -9.81
C GLU A 5 2.73 6.88 -10.01
N LYS A 6 3.79 6.39 -10.66
CA LYS A 6 4.02 4.95 -10.86
C LYS A 6 4.20 4.21 -9.54
N MET A 7 4.98 4.79 -8.61
CA MET A 7 5.21 4.17 -7.30
C MET A 7 3.93 4.16 -6.46
N ARG A 8 3.15 5.24 -6.50
CA ARG A 8 1.81 5.29 -5.85
C ARG A 8 0.86 4.26 -6.45
N GLU A 9 0.81 4.14 -7.77
CA GLU A 9 -0.02 3.16 -8.46
C GLU A 9 0.37 1.73 -8.07
N ALA A 10 1.66 1.44 -7.93
CA ALA A 10 2.14 0.14 -7.46
C ALA A 10 1.67 -0.17 -6.03
N VAL A 11 1.70 0.83 -5.12
CA VAL A 11 1.18 0.68 -3.76
C VAL A 11 -0.32 0.36 -3.81
N TYR A 12 -1.11 1.16 -4.53
CA TYR A 12 -2.56 0.99 -4.60
C TYR A 12 -2.99 -0.31 -5.27
N ALA A 13 -2.38 -0.67 -6.40
CA ALA A 13 -2.73 -1.89 -7.13
C ALA A 13 -2.40 -3.16 -6.32
N ASN A 14 -1.27 -3.20 -5.62
CA ASN A 14 -0.94 -4.34 -4.77
C ASN A 14 -1.78 -4.37 -3.48
N GLY A 15 -2.06 -3.21 -2.86
CA GLY A 15 -2.94 -3.12 -1.69
C GLY A 15 -4.36 -3.61 -2.01
N PHE A 16 -4.93 -3.16 -3.12
CA PHE A 16 -6.23 -3.64 -3.60
C PHE A 16 -6.23 -5.16 -3.81
N ALA A 17 -5.18 -5.72 -4.43
CA ALA A 17 -5.07 -7.16 -4.63
C ALA A 17 -4.96 -7.95 -3.31
N VAL A 18 -4.35 -7.38 -2.27
CA VAL A 18 -4.30 -7.96 -0.92
C VAL A 18 -5.70 -7.99 -0.31
N ASP A 19 -6.45 -6.89 -0.40
CA ASP A 19 -7.82 -6.80 0.12
C ASP A 19 -8.77 -7.76 -0.59
N GLU A 20 -8.69 -7.88 -1.92
CA GLU A 20 -9.50 -8.85 -2.67
C GLU A 20 -9.17 -10.29 -2.29
N ALA A 21 -7.88 -10.63 -2.18
CA ALA A 21 -7.47 -11.98 -1.79
C ALA A 21 -7.93 -12.33 -0.38
N ARG A 22 -7.86 -11.36 0.55
CA ARG A 22 -8.39 -11.50 1.91
C ARG A 22 -9.90 -11.75 1.90
N LEU A 23 -10.66 -10.92 1.20
CA LEU A 23 -12.11 -11.07 1.11
C LEU A 23 -12.53 -12.40 0.50
N PHE A 24 -11.78 -12.90 -0.49
CA PHE A 24 -11.99 -14.23 -1.05
C PHE A 24 -11.73 -15.32 -0.01
N LEU A 25 -10.63 -15.24 0.74
CA LEU A 25 -10.26 -16.20 1.78
C LEU A 25 -11.27 -16.27 2.94
N ASP A 26 -11.97 -15.17 3.25
CA ASP A 26 -13.05 -15.17 4.26
C ASP A 26 -14.18 -16.16 3.92
N THR A 27 -14.37 -16.46 2.63
CA THR A 27 -15.35 -17.44 2.14
C THR A 27 -14.74 -18.78 1.71
N HIS A 28 -13.42 -18.82 1.45
CA HIS A 28 -12.69 -20.00 0.99
C HIS A 28 -11.37 -20.23 1.78
N PRO A 29 -11.45 -20.47 3.11
CA PRO A 29 -10.27 -20.45 3.98
C PRO A 29 -9.26 -21.58 3.72
N SER A 30 -9.66 -22.66 3.06
CA SER A 30 -8.78 -23.78 2.69
C SER A 30 -8.13 -23.63 1.31
N SER A 31 -8.40 -22.55 0.58
CA SER A 31 -7.83 -22.34 -0.75
C SER A 31 -6.35 -21.99 -0.67
N LYS A 32 -5.50 -22.99 -0.92
CA LYS A 32 -4.04 -22.81 -0.92
C LYS A 32 -3.56 -21.80 -1.97
N GLU A 33 -4.18 -21.82 -3.14
CA GLU A 33 -3.87 -20.90 -4.23
C GLU A 33 -4.14 -19.45 -3.83
N ALA A 34 -5.26 -19.20 -3.14
CA ALA A 34 -5.58 -17.86 -2.64
C ALA A 34 -4.63 -17.43 -1.51
N MET A 35 -4.21 -18.33 -0.62
CA MET A 35 -3.20 -18.04 0.41
C MET A 35 -1.84 -17.69 -0.20
N ASP A 36 -1.38 -18.45 -1.20
CA ASP A 36 -0.11 -18.19 -1.89
C ASP A 36 -0.16 -16.85 -2.66
N TYR A 37 -1.29 -16.56 -3.31
CA TYR A 37 -1.51 -15.27 -3.98
C TYR A 37 -1.54 -14.10 -2.99
N PHE A 38 -2.26 -14.24 -1.88
CA PHE A 38 -2.30 -13.24 -0.80
C PHE A 38 -0.88 -12.94 -0.29
N GLN A 39 -0.10 -13.97 0.06
CA GLN A 39 1.26 -13.79 0.57
C GLN A 39 2.17 -13.09 -0.46
N LYS A 40 2.07 -13.49 -1.73
CA LYS A 40 2.83 -12.84 -2.81
C LYS A 40 2.46 -11.36 -2.94
N LYS A 41 1.17 -11.03 -2.96
CA LYS A 41 0.70 -9.64 -3.10
C LYS A 41 1.01 -8.80 -1.87
N MET A 42 0.93 -9.38 -0.68
CA MET A 42 1.33 -8.70 0.56
C MET A 42 2.81 -8.32 0.53
N ASN A 43 3.69 -9.24 0.11
CA ASN A 43 5.12 -8.93 -0.04
C ASN A 43 5.37 -7.80 -1.05
N MET A 44 4.67 -7.83 -2.20
CA MET A 44 4.79 -6.77 -3.21
C MET A 44 4.26 -5.43 -2.71
N TYR A 45 3.15 -5.43 -1.97
CA TYR A 45 2.58 -4.23 -1.36
C TYR A 45 3.53 -3.61 -0.34
N GLN A 46 4.09 -4.39 0.58
CA GLN A 46 5.02 -3.90 1.60
C GLN A 46 6.29 -3.31 0.97
N GLU A 47 6.83 -3.95 -0.07
CA GLU A 47 8.00 -3.41 -0.77
C GLU A 47 7.68 -2.13 -1.55
N ALA A 48 6.51 -2.05 -2.20
CA ALA A 48 6.07 -0.84 -2.87
C ALA A 48 5.85 0.31 -1.88
N LEU A 49 5.24 0.01 -0.72
CA LEU A 49 4.97 0.95 0.36
C LEU A 49 6.28 1.55 0.87
N ARG A 50 7.22 0.69 1.28
CA ARG A 50 8.55 1.10 1.74
C ARG A 50 9.25 2.00 0.73
N ARG A 51 9.30 1.59 -0.54
CA ARG A 51 9.95 2.38 -1.60
C ARG A 51 9.28 3.73 -1.81
N TYR A 52 7.96 3.79 -1.77
CA TYR A 52 7.25 5.06 -1.92
C TYR A 52 7.59 6.00 -0.76
N GLU A 53 7.51 5.49 0.47
CA GLU A 53 7.66 6.29 1.69
C GLU A 53 9.09 6.79 1.88
N GLU A 54 10.10 5.99 1.52
CA GLU A 54 11.51 6.41 1.49
C GLU A 54 11.76 7.62 0.56
N ASN A 55 10.94 7.79 -0.49
CA ASN A 55 11.15 8.84 -1.50
C ASN A 55 10.20 10.04 -1.33
N TYR A 56 8.98 9.81 -0.83
CA TYR A 56 7.89 10.81 -0.89
C TYR A 56 7.17 11.04 0.44
N GLY A 57 7.52 10.31 1.50
CA GLY A 57 6.83 10.39 2.79
C GLY A 57 5.61 9.47 2.88
N PRO A 58 4.85 9.55 4.00
CA PRO A 58 3.83 8.57 4.35
C PRO A 58 2.66 8.59 3.37
N ILE A 59 2.25 7.41 2.90
CA ILE A 59 1.10 7.25 1.99
C ILE A 59 -0.11 6.63 2.69
N THR A 60 0.06 6.12 3.90
CA THR A 60 -1.05 5.69 4.76
C THR A 60 -0.96 6.33 6.15
N PRO A 61 -2.07 6.43 6.90
CA PRO A 61 -2.02 6.92 8.27
C PRO A 61 -1.11 6.08 9.19
N GLU A 62 -1.03 4.77 8.96
CA GLU A 62 -0.23 3.85 9.77
C GLU A 62 1.28 4.14 9.68
N SER A 63 1.76 4.64 8.53
CA SER A 63 3.14 5.11 8.37
C SER A 63 3.34 6.57 8.78
N GLY A 64 2.29 7.20 9.30
CA GLY A 64 2.26 8.61 9.69
C GLY A 64 3.16 9.00 10.85
N VAL A 65 3.72 8.04 11.60
CA VAL A 65 4.67 8.33 12.68
C VAL A 65 6.10 8.26 12.13
N MET A 66 6.72 9.42 11.95
CA MET A 66 8.13 9.54 11.52
C MET A 66 8.88 10.47 12.47
N ASP A 67 10.01 10.01 13.01
CA ASP A 67 10.91 10.79 13.88
C ASP A 67 10.21 11.49 15.06
N GLY A 68 9.21 10.84 15.66
CA GLY A 68 8.44 11.39 16.78
C GLY A 68 7.40 12.44 16.39
N ASN A 69 7.17 12.65 15.09
CA ASN A 69 6.15 13.55 14.56
C ASN A 69 5.03 12.77 13.87
N TRP A 70 3.83 13.34 13.89
CA TRP A 70 2.69 12.87 13.10
C TRP A 70 2.78 13.42 11.67
N ALA A 71 3.73 12.88 10.90
CA ALA A 71 4.05 13.26 9.53
C ALA A 71 2.84 13.16 8.59
N TRP A 72 1.89 12.28 8.87
CA TRP A 72 0.65 12.15 8.09
C TRP A 72 -0.17 13.45 8.01
N ALA A 73 -0.14 14.29 9.05
CA ALA A 73 -0.83 15.57 9.04
C ALA A 73 0.01 16.72 8.46
N THR A 74 1.29 16.49 8.15
CA THR A 74 2.22 17.55 7.73
C THR A 74 2.75 17.37 6.31
N TYR A 75 2.67 16.17 5.74
CA TYR A 75 2.97 15.91 4.33
C TYR A 75 1.76 16.19 3.45
N PRO A 76 1.96 16.65 2.19
CA PRO A 76 0.89 16.74 1.21
C PRO A 76 0.21 15.39 1.07
N TRP A 77 -1.12 15.35 1.19
CA TRP A 77 -1.81 14.07 1.14
C TRP A 77 -1.70 13.43 -0.25
N PRO A 78 -1.69 12.09 -0.33
CA PRO A 78 -1.59 11.38 -1.60
C PRO A 78 -2.70 11.71 -2.61
N TRP A 79 -3.83 12.25 -2.12
CA TRP A 79 -5.00 12.70 -2.88
C TRP A 79 -5.16 14.22 -2.98
N GLU A 80 -4.34 15.01 -2.27
CA GLU A 80 -4.31 16.46 -2.43
C GLU A 80 -3.55 16.80 -3.73
N GLY A 81 -4.28 17.15 -4.78
CA GLY A 81 -3.72 17.44 -6.11
C GLY A 81 -4.43 16.77 -7.28
N GLY A 82 -5.55 16.06 -7.02
CA GLY A 82 -6.43 15.56 -8.07
C GLY A 82 -7.32 16.66 -8.66
N MET A 83 -6.76 17.51 -9.53
CA MET A 83 -7.50 18.25 -10.56
C MET A 83 -6.74 18.20 -11.88
#